data_AF-A0A6G4U0P9-F1
#
_entry.id   AF-A0A6G4U0P9-F1
#
_cell.length_a   1.000
_cell.length_b   1.000
_cell.length_c   1.000
_cell.angle_alpha   90.00
_cell.angle_beta   90.00
_cell.angle_gamma   90.00
#
_symmetry.space_group_name_H-M   'P 1'
#
loop_
_entity.id
_entity.type
_entity.pdbx_description
1 polymer ?
#
loop_
_entity_poly.entity_id
_entity_poly.type
_entity_poly.pdbx_seq_one_letter_code
_entity_poly.pdbx_strand_id
1 'polypeptide(L)'
;MTYEIVERNAWASVFATNFVAFLCFTAIETAPSIRIGWWIYGAGWTVALVMFVACAIRRRSPGAGGAGAFVALVIFGALFYANHA
;
A
#
# COMPACT_ATOMS: atom_id res chain seq x y z
N MET A 1 -13.21 -16.77 -12.32
CA MET A 1 -13.30 -16.87 -10.85
C MET A 1 -11.95 -16.63 -10.16
N THR A 2 -10.87 -17.32 -10.54
CA THR A 2 -9.55 -17.19 -9.87
C THR A 2 -8.92 -15.79 -9.95
N TYR A 3 -9.04 -15.12 -11.10
CA TYR A 3 -8.38 -13.82 -11.31
C TYR A 3 -8.97 -12.67 -10.47
N GLU A 4 -10.28 -12.63 -10.29
CA GLU A 4 -10.94 -11.60 -9.47
C GLU A 4 -10.57 -11.72 -7.99
N ILE A 5 -10.40 -12.95 -7.50
CA ILE A 5 -9.94 -13.20 -6.12
C ILE A 5 -8.50 -12.70 -5.96
N VAL A 6 -7.62 -12.98 -6.92
CA VAL A 6 -6.23 -12.51 -6.90
C VAL A 6 -6.17 -10.99 -6.94
N GLU A 7 -6.93 -10.34 -7.82
CA GLU A 7 -6.97 -8.88 -7.93
C GLU A 7 -7.48 -8.23 -6.64
N ARG A 8 -8.57 -8.75 -6.06
CA ARG A 8 -9.09 -8.26 -4.77
C ARG A 8 -8.08 -8.43 -3.65
N ASN A 9 -7.41 -9.58 -3.58
CA ASN A 9 -6.41 -9.85 -2.55
C ASN A 9 -5.16 -8.97 -2.73
N ALA A 10 -4.78 -8.66 -3.97
CA ALA A 10 -3.67 -7.76 -4.27
C ALA A 10 -3.99 -6.32 -3.86
N TRP A 11 -5.21 -5.83 -4.08
CA TRP A 11 -5.62 -4.52 -3.54
C TRP A 11 -5.70 -4.54 -2.00
N ALA A 12 -6.17 -5.64 -1.40
CA ALA A 12 -6.23 -5.80 0.06
C ALA A 12 -4.84 -5.83 0.72
N SER A 13 -3.83 -6.41 0.06
CA SER A 13 -2.47 -6.47 0.60
C SER A 13 -1.80 -5.10 0.73
N VAL A 14 -2.25 -4.10 -0.04
CA VAL A 14 -1.82 -2.71 0.13
C VAL A 14 -2.25 -2.17 1.50
N PHE A 15 -3.46 -2.49 1.96
CA PHE A 15 -3.89 -2.09 3.30
C PHE A 15 -3.13 -2.82 4.40
N ALA A 16 -2.82 -4.10 4.20
CA ALA A 16 -2.03 -4.88 5.15
C ALA A 16 -0.61 -4.32 5.28
N THR A 17 0.06 -4.02 4.16
CA THR A 17 1.39 -3.41 4.16
C THR A 17 1.37 -2.01 4.78
N ASN A 18 0.35 -1.19 4.49
CA ASN A 18 0.20 0.13 5.10
C ASN A 18 -0.03 0.05 6.62
N PHE A 19 -0.81 -0.93 7.10
CA PHE A 19 -1.01 -1.16 8.52
C PHE A 19 0.27 -1.63 9.23
N VAL A 20 1.03 -2.54 8.62
CA VAL A 20 2.32 -2.97 9.21
C VAL A 20 3.31 -1.82 9.24
N ALA A 21 3.38 -1.00 8.19
CA ALA A 21 4.19 0.22 8.18
C ALA A 21 3.76 1.17 9.30
N PHE A 22 2.46 1.40 9.48
CA PHE A 22 1.92 2.22 10.58
C PHE A 22 2.41 1.74 11.95
N LEU A 23 2.42 0.44 12.21
CA LEU A 23 2.93 -0.11 13.47
C LEU A 23 4.44 0.13 13.64
N CYS A 24 5.22 0.02 12.55
CA CYS A 24 6.64 0.34 12.58
C CYS A 24 6.91 1.82 12.94
N PHE A 25 6.06 2.72 12.45
CA PHE A 25 6.16 4.17 12.69
C PHE A 25 5.61 4.61 14.05
N THR A 26 4.61 3.93 14.62
CA THR A 26 3.87 4.44 15.80
C THR A 26 3.94 3.54 17.04
N ALA A 27 4.13 2.22 16.88
CA ALA A 27 4.14 1.30 18.02
C ALA A 27 5.56 0.96 18.49
N ILE A 28 6.51 0.90 17.55
CA ILE A 28 7.90 0.53 17.85
C ILE A 28 8.79 1.78 17.96
N GLU A 29 8.65 2.74 17.03
CA GLU A 29 9.32 4.06 17.07
C GLU A 29 10.85 4.05 17.22
N THR A 30 11.51 2.94 16.88
CA THR A 30 12.98 2.87 16.84
C THR A 30 13.50 3.27 15.46
N ALA A 31 14.72 3.82 15.39
CA ALA A 31 15.38 4.12 14.11
C ALA A 31 15.36 2.93 13.10
N PRO A 32 15.70 1.68 13.49
CA PRO A 32 15.58 0.54 12.57
C PRO A 32 14.12 0.21 12.20
N SER A 33 13.15 0.34 13.10
CA SER A 33 11.74 0.07 12.76
C SER A 33 11.19 1.11 11.79
N ILE A 34 11.52 2.39 11.96
CA ILE A 34 11.14 3.46 11.01
C ILE A 34 11.68 3.15 9.61
N ARG A 35 12.95 2.72 9.50
CA ARG A 35 13.54 2.32 8.21
C ARG A 35 12.81 1.12 7.59
N ILE A 36 12.47 0.11 8.39
CA ILE A 36 11.67 -1.04 7.94
C ILE A 36 10.26 -0.60 7.50
N GLY A 37 9.64 0.33 8.24
CA GLY A 37 8.35 0.91 7.92
C GLY A 37 8.33 1.52 6.52
N TRP A 38 9.37 2.29 6.17
CA TRP A 38 9.53 2.83 4.81
C TRP A 38 9.66 1.75 3.73
N TRP A 39 10.42 0.67 3.98
CA TRP A 39 10.53 -0.44 3.04
C TRP A 39 9.19 -1.15 2.81
N ILE A 40 8.46 -1.42 3.89
CA ILE A 40 7.14 -2.07 3.84
C ILE A 40 6.13 -1.17 3.13
N TYR A 41 6.14 0.13 3.44
CA TYR A 41 5.29 1.13 2.78
C TYR A 41 5.60 1.22 1.27
N GLY A 42 6.88 1.21 0.88
CA GLY A 42 7.32 1.15 -0.52
C GLY A 42 6.87 -0.13 -1.23
N ALA A 43 6.83 -1.27 -0.54
CA ALA A 43 6.27 -2.51 -1.09
C ALA A 43 4.77 -2.37 -1.39
N GLY A 44 4.00 -1.70 -0.52
CA GLY A 44 2.59 -1.37 -0.76
C GLY A 44 2.38 -0.55 -2.04
N TRP A 45 3.19 0.49 -2.27
CA TRP A 45 3.20 1.25 -3.52
C TRP A 45 3.52 0.39 -4.73
N THR A 46 4.51 -0.48 -4.61
CA THR A 46 4.93 -1.35 -5.71
C THR A 46 3.79 -2.26 -6.15
N VAL A 47 3.07 -2.89 -5.21
CA VAL A 47 1.89 -3.71 -5.51
C VAL A 47 0.79 -2.88 -6.17
N ALA A 48 0.47 -1.69 -5.62
CA ALA A 48 -0.58 -0.84 -6.17
C ALA A 48 -0.28 -0.39 -7.60
N LEU A 49 0.97 0.00 -7.91
CA LEU A 49 1.40 0.41 -9.24
C LEU A 49 1.39 -0.75 -10.23
N VAL A 50 1.90 -1.93 -9.84
CA VAL A 50 1.86 -3.13 -10.70
C VAL A 50 0.42 -3.50 -11.04
N MET A 51 -0.49 -3.45 -10.06
CA MET A 51 -1.90 -3.72 -10.30
C MET A 51 -2.56 -2.65 -11.16
N PHE A 52 -2.25 -1.38 -10.95
CA PHE A 52 -2.76 -0.30 -11.78
C PHE A 52 -2.33 -0.45 -13.25
N VAL A 53 -1.05 -0.75 -13.49
CA VAL A 53 -0.51 -1.04 -14.83
C VAL A 53 -1.19 -2.28 -15.43
N ALA A 54 -1.38 -3.34 -14.65
CA ALA A 54 -2.08 -4.55 -15.12
C ALA A 54 -3.54 -4.26 -15.50
N CYS A 55 -4.27 -3.46 -14.71
CA CYS A 55 -5.62 -3.00 -15.03
C CYS A 55 -5.63 -2.17 -16.32
N ALA A 56 -4.67 -1.25 -16.49
CA ALA A 56 -4.55 -0.41 -17.69
C ALA A 56 -4.29 -1.24 -18.96
N ILE A 57 -3.34 -2.19 -18.91
CA ILE A 57 -3.05 -3.11 -20.02
C ILE A 57 -4.29 -3.92 -20.41
N ARG A 58 -5.06 -4.36 -19.42
CA ARG A 58 -6.27 -5.16 -19.62
C ARG A 58 -7.52 -4.31 -19.91
N ARG A 59 -7.39 -2.98 -19.98
CA ARG A 59 -8.49 -2.01 -20.13
C ARG A 59 -9.63 -2.23 -19.12
N ARG A 60 -9.28 -2.55 -17.88
CA ARG A 60 -10.22 -2.73 -16.76
C ARG A 60 -10.09 -1.59 -15.77
N SER A 61 -11.20 -1.25 -15.11
CA SER A 61 -11.17 -0.29 -14.01
C SER A 61 -10.63 -0.97 -12.74
N PRO A 62 -9.72 -0.33 -11.99
CA PRO A 62 -9.25 -0.84 -10.69
C PRO A 62 -10.34 -0.86 -9.59
N GLY A 63 -11.50 -0.24 -9.87
CA GLY A 63 -12.67 -0.24 -8.99
C GLY A 63 -12.43 0.47 -7.66
N ALA A 64 -13.32 0.22 -6.70
CA ALA A 64 -13.24 0.82 -5.37
C ALA A 64 -12.01 0.34 -4.58
N GLY A 65 -11.59 -0.91 -4.79
CA GLY A 65 -10.42 -1.49 -4.11
C GLY A 65 -9.14 -0.75 -4.46
N GLY A 66 -8.88 -0.50 -5.75
CA GLY A 66 -7.71 0.26 -6.17
C GLY A 66 -7.77 1.74 -5.76
N ALA A 67 -8.93 2.40 -5.91
CA ALA A 67 -9.08 3.77 -5.45
C ALA A 67 -8.80 3.92 -3.95
N GLY A 68 -9.37 3.03 -3.13
CA GLY A 68 -9.12 3.02 -1.68
C GLY A 68 -7.65 2.75 -1.34
N ALA A 69 -7.00 1.83 -2.05
CA ALA A 69 -5.59 1.51 -1.84
C ALA A 69 -4.68 2.72 -2.12
N PHE A 70 -4.87 3.42 -3.25
CA PHE A 70 -4.09 4.62 -3.57
C PHE A 70 -4.35 5.77 -2.59
N VAL A 71 -5.62 6.02 -2.23
CA VAL A 71 -5.97 7.05 -1.24
C VAL A 71 -5.34 6.75 0.10
N ALA A 72 -5.40 5.50 0.57
CA ALA A 72 -4.78 5.10 1.83
C ALA A 72 -3.26 5.26 1.77
N LEU A 73 -2.61 4.83 0.68
CA LEU A 73 -1.17 5.04 0.52
C LEU A 73 -0.81 6.52 0.58
N VAL A 74 -1.47 7.39 -0.19
CA VAL A 74 -1.16 8.83 -0.22
C VAL A 74 -1.34 9.48 1.15
N ILE A 75 -2.49 9.24 1.81
CA ILE A 75 -2.79 9.86 3.12
C ILE A 75 -1.78 9.40 4.17
N PHE A 76 -1.58 8.09 4.32
CA PHE A 76 -0.65 7.58 5.32
C PHE A 76 0.80 7.91 5.00
N GLY A 77 1.18 7.96 3.72
CA GLY A 77 2.49 8.43 3.30
C GLY A 77 2.77 9.87 3.71
N ALA A 78 1.80 10.76 3.51
CA ALA A 78 1.91 12.15 3.96
C ALA A 78 2.05 12.23 5.48
N LEU A 79 1.28 11.43 6.24
CA LEU A 79 1.38 11.37 7.70
C LEU A 79 2.74 10.82 8.17
N PHE A 80 3.23 9.73 7.57
CA PHE A 80 4.53 9.14 7.91
C PHE A 80 5.66 10.10 7.58
N TYR A 81 5.59 10.77 6.44
CA TYR A 81 6.58 11.75 6.02
C TYR A 81 6.60 12.96 6.96
N ALA A 82 5.44 13.51 7.32
CA ALA A 82 5.37 14.67 8.21
C ALA A 82 5.94 14.39 9.62
N ASN A 83 5.86 13.14 10.09
CA ASN A 83 6.28 12.77 11.45
C ASN A 83 7.68 12.13 11.53
N HIS A 84 8.21 11.61 10.42
CA HIS A 84 9.43 10.78 10.43
C HIS A 84 10.35 10.97 9.21
N ALA A 85 10.20 12.04 8.44
CA ALA A 85 11.14 12.44 7.38
C ALA A 85 12.30 13.30 7.89
#